data_AF-A0A0W0Z2A8-F1
#
_entry.id   AF-A0A0W0Z2A8-F1
#
_cell.length_a   1.000
_cell.length_b   1.000
_cell.length_c   1.000
_cell.angle_alpha   90.00
_cell.angle_beta   90.00
_cell.angle_gamma   90.00
#
_symmetry.space_group_name_H-M   'P 1'
#
loop_
_entity.id
_entity.type
_entity.pdbx_description
1 polymer ?
#
loop_
_entity_poly.entity_id
_entity_poly.type
_entity_poly.pdbx_seq_one_letter_code
_entity_poly.pdbx_strand_id
1 'polypeptide(L)'
;MGNQLPPRWICSPLYGVAKTRDAKSGEGGRLLEWQDDDNVTHQWAMPLALLQGDASEVRRELARLGLAISHNRQARDLLIFYLQVVPIEDRAHCVDNLGWYGDVFLTVNGAIGDANAKVVFQNTHVIEPALSCAGTVEEWRDSIGRMALGNSSLIFPIATFAPSLAKLACEDSNSNGLEGLAALHND
;
A
#
# COMPACT_ATOMS: atom_id res chain seq x y z
N MET A 1 15.53 43.17 8.20
CA MET A 1 14.56 42.36 8.96
C MET A 1 13.41 42.02 8.02
N GLY A 2 13.21 40.74 7.70
CA GLY A 2 12.12 40.33 6.80
C GLY A 2 10.79 40.41 7.53
N ASN A 3 9.84 41.19 7.01
CA ASN A 3 8.47 41.20 7.55
C ASN A 3 7.88 39.79 7.44
N GLN A 4 7.37 39.26 8.55
CA GLN A 4 6.58 38.02 8.53
C GLN A 4 5.31 38.28 7.71
N LEU A 5 5.07 37.45 6.71
CA LEU A 5 3.84 37.48 5.94
C LEU A 5 2.69 36.97 6.81
N PRO A 6 1.45 37.49 6.63
CA PRO A 6 0.30 36.98 7.36
C PRO A 6 0.07 35.50 7.05
N PRO A 7 -0.42 34.71 8.03
CA PRO A 7 -0.74 33.31 7.80
C PRO A 7 -1.78 33.17 6.69
N ARG A 8 -1.61 32.15 5.85
CA ARG A 8 -2.46 31.91 4.67
C ARG A 8 -2.90 30.46 4.63
N TRP A 9 -4.17 30.24 4.38
CA TRP A 9 -4.72 28.91 4.18
C TRP A 9 -4.32 28.35 2.80
N ILE A 10 -3.77 27.12 2.79
CA ILE A 10 -3.23 26.45 1.59
C ILE A 10 -4.10 25.26 1.20
N CYS A 11 -4.27 24.29 2.12
CA CYS A 11 -5.11 23.11 1.94
C CYS A 11 -5.51 22.54 3.32
N SER A 12 -6.40 21.54 3.33
CA SER A 12 -6.57 20.65 4.48
C SER A 12 -5.29 19.84 4.77
N PRO A 13 -5.16 19.18 5.93
CA PRO A 13 -3.94 18.46 6.29
C PRO A 13 -3.51 17.46 5.23
N LEU A 14 -2.23 17.55 4.82
CA LEU A 14 -1.61 16.73 3.81
C LEU A 14 -0.19 16.37 4.29
N TYR A 15 0.14 15.09 4.27
CA TYR A 15 1.40 14.58 4.80
C TYR A 15 2.21 13.88 3.70
N GLY A 16 3.51 14.17 3.65
CA GLY A 16 4.47 13.37 2.91
C GLY A 16 4.93 12.20 3.76
N VAL A 17 4.52 10.98 3.41
CA VAL A 17 4.72 9.78 4.24
C VAL A 17 5.97 9.00 3.84
N ALA A 18 6.26 8.88 2.55
CA ALA A 18 7.43 8.13 2.08
C ALA A 18 7.91 8.64 0.72
N LYS A 19 9.20 8.49 0.42
CA LYS A 19 9.71 8.62 -0.94
C LYS A 19 9.40 7.33 -1.68
N THR A 20 8.70 7.42 -2.81
CA THR A 20 8.37 6.24 -3.61
C THR A 20 9.42 5.99 -4.70
N ARG A 21 9.61 4.71 -5.03
CA ARG A 21 10.40 4.26 -6.17
C ARG A 21 9.68 3.08 -6.83
N ASP A 22 9.59 3.11 -8.15
CA ASP A 22 9.08 1.98 -8.94
C ASP A 22 10.02 0.75 -8.85
N ALA A 23 9.47 -0.43 -9.09
CA ALA A 23 10.23 -1.68 -9.11
C ALA A 23 11.34 -1.70 -10.18
N LYS A 24 11.20 -0.90 -11.26
CA LYS A 24 12.19 -0.78 -12.35
C LYS A 24 13.19 0.36 -12.14
N SER A 25 13.19 1.00 -10.97
CA SER A 25 14.13 2.03 -10.51
C SER A 25 14.15 3.38 -11.25
N GLY A 26 13.27 3.60 -12.22
CA GLY A 26 13.26 4.77 -13.11
C GLY A 26 12.47 5.97 -12.60
N GLU A 27 11.35 5.78 -11.88
CA GLU A 27 10.43 6.88 -11.55
C GLU A 27 10.28 7.07 -10.04
N GLY A 28 10.70 8.24 -9.56
CA GLY A 28 10.64 8.65 -8.16
C GLY A 28 9.42 9.53 -7.87
N GLY A 29 8.81 9.32 -6.71
CA GLY A 29 7.62 10.06 -6.29
C GLY A 29 7.60 10.41 -4.81
N ARG A 30 6.40 10.75 -4.34
CA ARG A 30 6.06 10.96 -2.92
C ARG A 30 4.78 10.21 -2.62
N LEU A 31 4.80 9.38 -1.59
CA LEU A 31 3.57 8.88 -0.98
C LEU A 31 2.97 10.01 -0.16
N LEU A 32 1.79 10.44 -0.56
CA LEU A 32 1.00 11.43 0.14
C LEU A 32 -0.12 10.75 0.91
N GLU A 33 -0.48 11.31 2.06
CA GLU A 33 -1.61 10.87 2.88
C GLU A 33 -2.41 12.08 3.38
N TRP A 34 -3.74 11.98 3.31
CA TRP A 34 -4.67 12.98 3.84
C TRP A 34 -5.98 12.33 4.23
N GLN A 35 -6.83 13.09 4.90
CA GLN A 35 -8.21 12.71 5.20
C GLN A 35 -9.16 13.63 4.44
N ASP A 36 -10.23 13.06 3.89
CA ASP A 36 -11.35 13.82 3.35
C ASP A 36 -12.34 14.25 4.45
N ASP A 37 -13.40 14.95 4.06
CA ASP A 37 -14.42 15.47 4.98
C ASP A 37 -15.23 14.34 5.68
N ASP A 38 -15.20 13.12 5.13
CA ASP A 38 -15.84 11.91 5.68
C ASP A 38 -14.89 11.13 6.61
N ASN A 39 -13.71 11.67 6.91
CA ASN A 39 -12.61 11.05 7.67
C ASN A 39 -12.04 9.77 7.04
N VAL A 40 -12.23 9.58 5.73
CA VAL A 40 -11.58 8.49 4.99
C VAL A 40 -10.13 8.89 4.72
N THR A 41 -9.20 8.01 5.10
CA THR A 41 -7.77 8.22 4.84
C THR A 41 -7.46 7.79 3.41
N HIS A 42 -6.91 8.71 2.63
CA HIS A 42 -6.47 8.49 1.26
C HIS A 42 -4.96 8.47 1.19
N GLN A 43 -4.43 7.61 0.33
CA GLN A 43 -3.01 7.58 0.00
C GLN A 43 -2.82 7.67 -1.51
N TRP A 44 -1.82 8.43 -1.94
CA TRP A 44 -1.44 8.50 -3.34
C TRP A 44 0.07 8.58 -3.52
N ALA A 45 0.62 7.63 -4.27
CA ALA A 45 2.00 7.68 -4.75
C ALA A 45 2.11 8.66 -5.92
N MET A 46 2.19 9.95 -5.60
CA MET A 46 2.31 11.03 -6.57
C MET A 46 3.67 10.98 -7.29
N PRO A 47 3.70 10.86 -8.62
CA PRO A 47 4.94 10.99 -9.40
C PRO A 47 5.48 12.42 -9.34
N LEU A 48 6.78 12.60 -9.06
CA LEU A 48 7.39 13.94 -9.04
C LEU A 48 7.39 14.60 -10.43
N ALA A 49 7.32 13.81 -11.50
CA ALA A 49 7.22 14.32 -12.86
C ALA A 49 5.97 15.19 -13.06
N LEU A 50 4.87 14.90 -12.36
CA LEU A 50 3.63 15.69 -12.44
C LEU A 50 3.76 17.09 -11.81
N LEU A 51 4.82 17.33 -11.02
CA LEU A 51 5.12 18.66 -10.49
C LEU A 51 5.89 19.52 -11.50
N GLN A 52 6.39 18.94 -12.59
CA GLN A 52 7.06 19.70 -13.64
C GLN A 52 5.99 20.40 -14.50
N GLY A 53 6.09 21.72 -14.62
CA GLY A 53 5.08 22.54 -15.32
C GLY A 53 4.07 23.17 -14.36
N ASP A 54 2.77 23.13 -14.71
CA ASP A 54 1.72 23.84 -13.97
C ASP A 54 1.12 23.05 -12.80
N ALA A 55 1.50 21.77 -12.67
CA ALA A 55 1.03 20.82 -11.67
C ALA A 55 -0.51 20.78 -11.51
N SER A 56 -1.25 21.04 -12.60
CA SER A 56 -2.70 21.01 -12.61
C SER A 56 -3.26 19.61 -12.39
N GLU A 57 -2.57 18.57 -12.89
CA GLU A 57 -2.93 17.18 -12.69
C GLU A 57 -2.84 16.76 -11.22
N VAL A 58 -1.77 17.17 -10.52
CA VAL A 58 -1.61 16.93 -9.07
C VAL A 58 -2.77 17.52 -8.28
N ARG A 59 -3.10 18.79 -8.52
CA ARG A 59 -4.22 19.45 -7.83
C ARG A 59 -5.56 18.80 -8.18
N ARG A 60 -5.75 18.37 -9.43
CA ARG A 60 -6.97 17.69 -9.86
C ARG A 60 -7.15 16.38 -9.13
N GLU A 61 -6.10 15.56 -9.02
CA GLU A 61 -6.18 14.26 -8.37
C GLU A 61 -6.40 14.37 -6.86
N LEU A 62 -5.66 15.27 -6.19
CA LEU A 62 -5.87 15.56 -4.78
C LEU A 62 -7.31 16.03 -4.48
N ALA A 63 -7.84 16.95 -5.31
CA ALA A 63 -9.20 17.43 -5.16
C ALA A 63 -10.26 16.35 -5.49
N ARG A 64 -9.99 15.47 -6.47
CA ARG A 64 -10.87 14.34 -6.83
C ARG A 64 -11.10 13.40 -5.65
N LEU A 65 -10.09 13.24 -4.80
CA LEU A 65 -10.09 12.38 -3.62
C LEU A 65 -10.34 13.17 -2.31
N GLY A 66 -10.95 14.35 -2.40
CA GLY A 66 -11.48 15.07 -1.23
C GLY A 66 -10.48 15.98 -0.49
N LEU A 67 -9.27 16.21 -1.01
CA LEU A 67 -8.40 17.24 -0.41
C LEU A 67 -8.94 18.64 -0.70
N ALA A 68 -9.23 19.41 0.35
CA ALA A 68 -9.60 20.82 0.21
C ALA A 68 -8.37 21.66 -0.16
N ILE A 69 -8.40 22.36 -1.30
CA ILE A 69 -7.29 23.18 -1.81
C ILE A 69 -7.74 24.63 -1.98
N SER A 70 -6.87 25.58 -1.61
CA SER A 70 -7.09 27.01 -1.81
C SER A 70 -7.20 27.40 -3.28
N HIS A 71 -8.20 28.23 -3.61
CA HIS A 71 -8.37 28.82 -4.94
C HIS A 71 -7.32 29.90 -5.25
N ASN A 72 -6.68 30.45 -4.22
CA ASN A 72 -5.66 31.49 -4.37
C ASN A 72 -4.43 30.95 -5.11
N ARG A 73 -3.99 31.66 -6.16
CA ARG A 73 -2.85 31.23 -6.99
C ARG A 73 -1.57 31.06 -6.16
N GLN A 74 -1.23 32.04 -5.31
CA GLN A 74 -0.03 31.97 -4.48
C GLN A 74 -0.09 30.81 -3.49
N ALA A 75 -1.28 30.51 -2.93
CA ALA A 75 -1.45 29.36 -2.04
C ALA A 75 -1.25 28.03 -2.79
N ARG A 76 -1.73 27.90 -4.03
CA ARG A 76 -1.48 26.73 -4.87
C ARG A 76 0.00 26.57 -5.21
N ASP A 77 0.70 27.66 -5.50
CA ASP A 77 2.14 27.64 -5.75
C ASP A 77 2.90 27.16 -4.50
N LEU A 78 2.47 27.58 -3.30
CA LEU A 78 3.03 27.10 -2.02
C LEU A 78 2.76 25.61 -1.77
N LEU A 79 1.58 25.09 -2.14
CA LEU A 79 1.29 23.66 -2.07
C LEU A 79 2.27 22.87 -2.95
N ILE A 80 2.46 23.30 -4.19
CA ILE A 80 3.39 22.65 -5.13
C ILE A 80 4.84 22.74 -4.63
N PHE A 81 5.23 23.87 -4.03
CA PHE A 81 6.53 24.00 -3.38
C PHE A 81 6.69 23.02 -2.20
N TYR A 82 5.71 22.97 -1.30
CA TYR A 82 5.68 22.05 -0.17
C TYR A 82 5.87 20.60 -0.64
N LEU A 83 5.14 20.16 -1.65
CA LEU A 83 5.23 18.80 -2.20
C LEU A 83 6.62 18.44 -2.74
N GLN A 84 7.40 19.42 -3.21
CA GLN A 84 8.77 19.20 -3.69
C GLN A 84 9.76 19.09 -2.52
N VAL A 85 9.61 19.94 -1.51
CA VAL A 85 10.62 20.14 -0.45
C VAL A 85 10.31 19.45 0.86
N VAL A 86 9.12 18.87 1.01
CA VAL A 86 8.71 18.19 2.23
C VAL A 86 9.79 17.16 2.62
N PRO A 87 10.37 17.27 3.83
CA PRO A 87 11.37 16.34 4.29
C PRO A 87 10.70 14.99 4.56
N ILE A 88 11.20 13.95 3.91
CA ILE A 88 10.75 12.58 4.10
C ILE A 88 11.97 11.69 4.21
N GLU A 89 12.06 10.96 5.31
CA GLU A 89 13.13 10.03 5.60
C GLU A 89 12.77 8.61 5.14
N ASP A 90 11.51 8.23 5.32
CA ASP A 90 10.98 6.93 4.94
C ASP A 90 10.98 6.71 3.43
N ARG A 91 11.11 5.44 3.06
CA ARG A 91 11.11 4.98 1.66
C ARG A 91 10.04 3.93 1.48
N ALA A 92 9.35 4.01 0.36
CA ALA A 92 8.37 3.02 -0.03
C ALA A 92 8.64 2.45 -1.43
N HIS A 93 8.40 1.14 -1.56
CA HIS A 93 8.36 0.48 -2.85
C HIS A 93 6.94 0.51 -3.39
N CYS A 94 6.77 1.04 -4.60
CA CYS A 94 5.50 0.98 -5.31
C CYS A 94 5.43 -0.32 -6.09
N VAL A 95 4.39 -1.10 -5.80
CA VAL A 95 4.05 -2.30 -6.57
C VAL A 95 2.77 -2.05 -7.36
N ASP A 96 2.68 -2.69 -8.52
CA ASP A 96 1.55 -2.64 -9.46
C ASP A 96 0.59 -3.83 -9.30
N ASN A 97 0.95 -4.82 -8.49
CA ASN A 97 0.18 -6.04 -8.27
C ASN A 97 0.05 -6.38 -6.78
N LEU A 98 -1.11 -6.90 -6.40
CA LEU A 98 -1.34 -7.52 -5.09
C LEU A 98 -0.78 -8.95 -5.07
N GLY A 99 -0.57 -9.49 -3.87
CA GLY A 99 0.00 -10.81 -3.66
C GLY A 99 1.46 -10.77 -3.19
N TRP A 100 2.21 -11.82 -3.50
CA TRP A 100 3.58 -11.98 -3.01
C TRP A 100 4.57 -11.02 -3.66
N TYR A 101 5.27 -10.24 -2.84
CA TYR A 101 6.42 -9.41 -3.20
C TYR A 101 7.58 -9.67 -2.24
N GLY A 102 8.60 -10.39 -2.71
CA GLY A 102 9.65 -10.88 -1.81
C GLY A 102 9.03 -11.75 -0.71
N ASP A 103 9.29 -11.40 0.54
CA ASP A 103 8.78 -12.10 1.73
C ASP A 103 7.51 -11.45 2.32
N VAL A 104 6.94 -10.49 1.60
CA VAL A 104 5.76 -9.73 2.03
C VAL A 104 4.58 -10.08 1.15
N PHE A 105 3.42 -10.33 1.76
CA PHE A 105 2.15 -10.52 1.07
C PHE A 105 1.35 -9.22 1.08
N LEU A 106 1.10 -8.66 -0.11
CA LEU A 106 0.44 -7.38 -0.28
C LEU A 106 -1.05 -7.56 -0.54
N THR A 107 -1.85 -6.86 0.24
CA THR A 107 -3.32 -6.84 0.18
C THR A 107 -3.81 -5.41 -0.02
N VAL A 108 -5.10 -5.26 -0.35
CA VAL A 108 -5.74 -3.93 -0.40
C VAL A 108 -5.68 -3.19 0.93
N ASN A 109 -5.56 -3.93 2.04
CA ASN A 109 -5.56 -3.38 3.40
C ASN A 109 -4.15 -3.18 3.96
N GLY A 110 -3.10 -3.53 3.20
CA GLY A 110 -1.71 -3.38 3.61
C GLY A 110 -0.84 -4.60 3.35
N ALA A 111 0.34 -4.59 3.95
CA ALA A 111 1.37 -5.62 3.82
C ALA A 111 1.34 -6.57 5.03
N ILE A 112 1.42 -7.88 4.77
CA ILE A 112 1.52 -8.94 5.77
C ILE A 112 2.90 -9.60 5.63
N GLY A 113 3.67 -9.69 6.71
CA GLY A 113 5.06 -10.17 6.73
C GLY A 113 6.05 -9.11 7.22
N ASP A 114 7.27 -9.51 7.57
CA ASP A 114 8.27 -8.59 8.14
C ASP A 114 9.03 -7.86 7.02
N ALA A 115 8.54 -6.67 6.68
CA ALA A 115 9.15 -5.82 5.68
C ALA A 115 9.98 -4.71 6.34
N ASN A 116 11.31 -4.78 6.23
CA ASN A 116 12.18 -3.65 6.57
C ASN A 116 11.88 -2.37 5.75
N ALA A 117 11.12 -2.49 4.66
CA ALA A 117 10.72 -1.37 3.81
C ALA A 117 9.19 -1.30 3.69
N LYS A 118 8.63 -0.10 3.88
CA LYS A 118 7.19 0.17 3.69
C LYS A 118 6.81 -0.13 2.24
N VAL A 119 5.95 -1.11 1.99
CA VAL A 119 5.47 -1.40 0.63
C VAL A 119 4.10 -0.76 0.46
N VAL A 120 3.91 -0.01 -0.62
CA VAL A 120 2.66 0.66 -0.91
C VAL A 120 2.14 0.14 -2.24
N PHE A 121 0.92 -0.37 -2.22
CA PHE A 121 0.22 -0.72 -3.44
C PHE A 121 -0.24 0.56 -4.13
N GLN A 122 0.26 0.80 -5.35
CA GLN A 122 -0.13 1.95 -6.17
C GLN A 122 -1.13 1.49 -7.21
N ASN A 123 -2.42 1.79 -6.98
CA ASN A 123 -3.45 1.49 -7.95
C ASN A 123 -3.64 2.66 -8.91
N THR A 124 -3.11 2.54 -10.14
CA THR A 124 -3.30 3.56 -11.20
C THR A 124 -4.68 3.44 -11.87
N HIS A 125 -5.43 2.39 -11.57
CA HIS A 125 -6.78 2.17 -12.09
C HIS A 125 -7.77 1.95 -10.94
N VAL A 126 -9.00 2.42 -11.08
CA VAL A 126 -10.07 2.12 -10.11
C VAL A 126 -10.34 0.62 -10.19
N ILE A 127 -9.65 -0.17 -9.36
CA ILE A 127 -10.10 -1.51 -9.03
C ILE A 127 -11.00 -1.27 -7.81
N GLU A 128 -12.31 -1.48 -7.98
CA GLU A 128 -13.22 -1.72 -6.85
C GLU A 128 -12.49 -2.62 -5.84
N PRO A 129 -12.65 -2.47 -4.51
CA PRO A 129 -11.94 -3.32 -3.56
C PRO A 129 -12.26 -4.78 -3.89
N ALA A 130 -11.33 -5.45 -4.59
CA ALA A 130 -11.58 -6.77 -5.16
C ALA A 130 -11.72 -7.83 -4.05
N LEU A 131 -11.31 -7.46 -2.83
CA LEU A 131 -11.35 -8.27 -1.63
C LEU A 131 -11.71 -7.37 -0.45
N SER A 132 -12.77 -7.70 0.28
CA SER A 132 -13.07 -7.15 1.59
C SER A 132 -13.11 -8.31 2.60
N CYS A 133 -12.69 -8.04 3.84
CA CYS A 133 -12.79 -9.01 4.91
C CYS A 133 -14.12 -8.81 5.65
N ALA A 134 -14.87 -9.88 5.86
CA ALA A 134 -16.11 -9.87 6.62
C ALA A 134 -16.09 -11.02 7.64
N GLY A 135 -16.46 -10.70 8.88
CA GLY A 135 -16.43 -11.63 10.00
C GLY A 135 -15.02 -11.91 10.54
N THR A 136 -14.92 -12.90 11.41
CA THR A 136 -13.68 -13.35 12.06
C THR A 136 -13.23 -14.72 11.55
N VAL A 137 -11.97 -15.07 11.82
CA VAL A 137 -11.43 -16.41 11.51
C VAL A 137 -12.21 -17.48 12.27
N GLU A 138 -12.58 -17.19 13.51
CA GLU A 138 -13.37 -18.06 14.37
C GLU A 138 -14.77 -18.30 13.78
N GLU A 139 -15.45 -17.24 13.36
CA GLU A 139 -16.77 -17.34 12.70
C GLU A 139 -16.70 -18.14 11.40
N TRP A 140 -15.65 -17.93 10.59
CA TRP A 140 -15.45 -18.70 9.37
C TRP A 140 -15.19 -20.18 9.68
N ARG A 141 -14.36 -20.47 10.68
CA ARG A 141 -14.05 -21.85 11.10
C ARG A 141 -15.28 -22.58 11.63
N ASP A 142 -16.09 -21.91 12.43
CA ASP A 142 -17.25 -22.51 13.09
C ASP A 142 -18.47 -22.64 12.14
N SER A 143 -18.42 -21.99 10.98
CA SER A 143 -19.40 -22.09 9.89
C SER A 143 -18.88 -22.93 8.71
N ILE A 144 -18.25 -22.29 7.73
CA ILE A 144 -17.76 -22.90 6.48
C ILE A 144 -16.71 -23.97 6.76
N GLY A 145 -15.74 -23.68 7.64
CA GLY A 145 -14.68 -24.63 7.99
C GLY A 145 -15.22 -25.93 8.57
N ARG A 146 -16.21 -25.84 9.47
CA ARG A 146 -16.89 -27.00 10.06
C ARG A 146 -17.66 -27.81 9.02
N MET A 147 -18.27 -27.15 8.03
CA MET A 147 -18.99 -27.81 6.94
C MET A 147 -18.06 -28.48 5.91
N ALA A 148 -16.81 -28.02 5.82
CA ALA A 148 -15.82 -28.62 4.93
C ALA A 148 -15.27 -29.96 5.45
N LEU A 149 -15.36 -30.24 6.75
CA LEU A 149 -14.86 -31.49 7.34
C LEU A 149 -15.52 -32.72 6.69
N GLY A 150 -14.70 -33.63 6.19
CA GLY A 150 -15.16 -34.84 5.48
C GLY A 150 -15.67 -34.61 4.06
N ASN A 151 -15.68 -33.37 3.56
CA ASN A 151 -16.08 -33.05 2.19
C ASN A 151 -14.85 -32.75 1.33
N SER A 152 -14.38 -33.75 0.58
CA SER A 152 -13.19 -33.63 -0.27
C SER A 152 -13.29 -32.52 -1.31
N SER A 153 -14.50 -32.23 -1.81
CA SER A 153 -14.74 -31.17 -2.79
C SER A 153 -14.58 -29.76 -2.21
N LEU A 154 -14.75 -29.59 -0.89
CA LEU A 154 -14.50 -28.33 -0.19
C LEU A 154 -13.09 -28.26 0.39
N ILE A 155 -12.58 -29.38 0.90
CA ILE A 155 -11.22 -29.46 1.48
C ILE A 155 -10.16 -29.19 0.41
N PHE A 156 -10.29 -29.78 -0.77
CA PHE A 156 -9.29 -29.63 -1.83
C PHE A 156 -9.03 -28.15 -2.21
N PRO A 157 -10.04 -27.34 -2.59
CA PRO A 157 -9.80 -25.94 -2.92
C PRO A 157 -9.28 -25.13 -1.72
N ILE A 158 -9.78 -25.36 -0.49
CA ILE A 158 -9.26 -24.70 0.71
C ILE A 158 -7.76 -25.01 0.90
N ALA A 159 -7.37 -26.28 0.73
CA ALA A 159 -5.98 -26.71 0.88
C ALA A 159 -5.05 -26.16 -0.21
N THR A 160 -5.55 -25.81 -1.41
CA THR A 160 -4.73 -25.19 -2.46
C THR A 160 -4.20 -23.80 -2.10
N PHE A 161 -4.78 -23.14 -1.08
CA PHE A 161 -4.24 -21.89 -0.54
C PHE A 161 -3.11 -22.09 0.46
N ALA A 162 -2.92 -23.30 1.02
CA ALA A 162 -1.89 -23.56 2.02
C ALA A 162 -0.45 -23.34 1.52
N PRO A 163 -0.05 -23.72 0.29
CA PRO A 163 1.29 -23.43 -0.23
C PRO A 163 1.57 -21.92 -0.32
N SER A 164 0.53 -21.13 -0.67
CA SER A 164 0.61 -19.67 -0.71
C SER A 164 0.72 -19.04 0.67
N LEU A 165 0.44 -19.77 1.75
CA LEU A 165 0.58 -19.32 3.14
C LEU A 165 1.80 -19.93 3.85
N ALA A 166 2.36 -21.01 3.30
CA ALA A 166 3.52 -21.70 3.87
C ALA A 166 4.73 -20.76 4.02
N LYS A 167 4.87 -19.81 3.10
CA LYS A 167 5.93 -18.79 3.17
C LYS A 167 5.76 -17.82 4.35
N LEU A 168 4.53 -17.51 4.77
CA LEU A 168 4.25 -16.72 5.99
C LEU A 168 4.43 -17.57 7.27
N ALA A 169 4.06 -18.85 7.22
CA ALA A 169 4.13 -19.73 8.39
C ALA A 169 5.56 -20.22 8.72
N CYS A 170 6.48 -20.19 7.74
CA CYS A 170 7.85 -20.65 7.93
C CYS A 170 8.81 -19.60 8.52
N GLU A 171 8.37 -18.36 8.78
CA GLU A 171 9.25 -17.32 9.35
C GLU A 171 9.60 -17.55 10.84
N ASP A 172 8.84 -18.38 11.56
CA ASP A 172 9.18 -18.80 12.95
C ASP A 172 9.96 -20.12 13.03
N SER A 173 10.11 -20.85 11.90
CA SER A 173 10.90 -22.08 11.89
C SER A 173 12.29 -21.78 11.33
N ASN A 174 13.24 -21.59 12.26
CA ASN A 174 14.67 -21.71 12.00
C ASN A 174 14.93 -22.70 10.86
N SER A 175 15.46 -22.16 9.76
CA SER A 175 15.77 -22.85 8.52
C SER A 175 16.83 -23.94 8.73
N ASN A 176 16.43 -25.09 9.25
CA ASN A 176 17.28 -26.29 9.35
C ASN A 176 16.46 -27.59 9.25
N GLY A 177 15.40 -27.62 8.44
CA GLY A 177 14.43 -28.72 8.46
C GLY A 177 13.98 -29.34 7.14
N LEU A 178 14.47 -28.90 5.97
CA LEU A 178 13.91 -29.37 4.69
C LEU A 178 14.92 -29.96 3.68
N GLU A 179 16.16 -30.25 4.07
CA GLU A 179 17.11 -30.98 3.19
C GLU A 179 17.14 -32.52 3.43
N GLY A 180 16.28 -33.07 4.30
CA GLY A 180 16.44 -34.46 4.77
C GLY A 180 15.70 -35.59 4.02
N LEU A 181 14.81 -35.32 3.05
CA LEU A 181 13.89 -36.37 2.55
C LEU A 181 13.96 -36.70 1.05
N ALA A 182 14.98 -36.25 0.32
CA ALA A 182 15.12 -36.54 -1.11
C ALA A 182 16.13 -37.65 -1.47
N ALA A 183 16.66 -38.42 -0.51
CA ALA A 183 17.66 -39.45 -0.81
C ALA A 183 17.47 -40.73 0.01
N LEU A 184 16.38 -41.47 -0.21
CA LEU A 184 16.33 -42.94 0.02
C LEU A 184 15.18 -43.59 -0.80
N HIS A 185 15.29 -43.59 -2.13
CA HIS A 185 14.73 -44.65 -2.97
C HIS A 185 15.36 -44.65 -4.37
N ASN A 186 16.51 -45.30 -4.51
CA ASN A 186 16.79 -46.24 -5.60
C ASN A 186 18.16 -46.91 -5.35
N ASP A 187 18.09 -48.24 -5.37
CA ASP A 187 19.14 -49.28 -5.38
C ASP A 187 20.03 -49.46 -4.14
#